data_AF-A0A522INH7-F1
#
_entry.id   AF-A0A522INH7-F1
#
_cell.length_a   1.000
_cell.length_b   1.000
_cell.length_c   1.000
_cell.angle_alpha   90.00
_cell.angle_beta   90.00
_cell.angle_gamma   90.00
#
_symmetry.space_group_name_H-M   'P 1'
#
loop_
_entity.id
_entity.type
_entity.pdbx_description
1 polymer ?
#
loop_
_entity_poly.entity_id
_entity_poly.type
_entity_poly.pdbx_seq_one_letter_code
_entity_poly.pdbx_strand_id
1 'polypeptide(L)'
;MSRPAAVTAEQIRSTVLAMLAEAGDAAPATGTRFRQIVSVRKLRARLGAGDPATLARALNAIEAEVVRAGLAEIAIPDLPPDIADLMRTLWQTAVAVQLDDVVRLRQVADTSVAAAEAARTDAELRVELLRQEVHELRTALTARDVELADLRAQHGVLRDRCATLDAQANERQAALDALTAEQADRDRAHTSALEAAQHRYEALSKQLLQETAHQREALKKEHSQAASQLKFAERRIAALEGERDRLDSELAREREARQHAVGEALALKAVNAQQHAQLADFLRDLAQKPTPAAHTGLATAKRPTGSAPAKRKGK
;
A
#
# COMPACT_ATOMS: atom_id res chain seq x y z
N MET A 1 130.26 -56.60 -18.55
CA MET A 1 129.31 -55.74 -17.82
C MET A 1 130.12 -54.64 -17.12
N SER A 2 130.21 -53.47 -17.74
CA SER A 2 131.04 -52.35 -17.28
C SER A 2 130.44 -51.70 -16.02
N ARG A 3 131.28 -51.47 -15.01
CA ARG A 3 130.92 -50.85 -13.73
C ARG A 3 130.46 -49.38 -13.96
N PRO A 4 129.33 -48.90 -13.42
CA PRO A 4 128.98 -47.50 -13.52
C PRO A 4 129.99 -46.65 -12.74
N ALA A 5 130.52 -45.59 -13.37
CA ALA A 5 131.46 -44.66 -12.77
C ALA A 5 130.85 -43.99 -11.52
N ALA A 6 131.60 -43.95 -10.42
CA ALA A 6 131.16 -43.29 -9.20
C ALA A 6 131.22 -41.77 -9.39
N VAL A 7 130.06 -41.11 -9.32
CA VAL A 7 129.95 -39.65 -9.35
C VAL A 7 130.47 -39.09 -8.02
N THR A 8 131.36 -38.11 -8.07
CA THR A 8 131.96 -37.50 -6.86
C THR A 8 131.11 -36.36 -6.30
N ALA A 9 131.25 -36.06 -5.00
CA ALA A 9 130.48 -34.99 -4.33
C ALA A 9 130.71 -33.60 -4.95
N GLU A 10 131.91 -33.36 -5.47
CA GLU A 10 132.29 -32.10 -6.12
C GLU A 10 131.70 -31.95 -7.52
N GLN A 11 131.55 -33.07 -8.24
CA GLN A 11 130.76 -33.11 -9.48
C GLN A 11 129.28 -32.83 -9.21
N ILE A 12 128.71 -33.37 -8.13
CA ILE A 12 127.32 -33.06 -7.74
C ILE A 12 127.19 -31.56 -7.44
N ARG A 13 128.12 -30.97 -6.66
CA ARG A 13 128.08 -29.56 -6.28
C ARG A 13 128.20 -28.61 -7.47
N SER A 14 129.18 -28.83 -8.35
CA SER A 14 129.37 -28.02 -9.56
C SER A 14 128.17 -28.10 -10.50
N THR A 15 127.57 -29.29 -10.65
CA THR A 15 126.39 -29.47 -11.51
C THR A 15 125.14 -28.79 -10.92
N VAL A 16 124.96 -28.82 -9.60
CA VAL A 16 123.87 -28.10 -8.91
C VAL A 16 124.04 -26.59 -9.03
N LEU A 17 125.25 -26.06 -8.83
CA LEU A 17 125.53 -24.63 -9.00
C LEU A 17 125.37 -24.18 -10.46
N ALA A 18 125.76 -25.00 -11.43
CA ALA A 18 125.50 -24.75 -12.84
C ALA A 18 124.00 -24.72 -13.16
N MET A 19 123.20 -25.64 -12.61
CA MET A 19 121.75 -25.64 -12.78
C MET A 19 121.08 -24.39 -12.18
N LEU A 20 121.61 -23.86 -11.08
CA LEU A 20 121.13 -22.61 -10.48
C LEU A 20 121.57 -21.38 -11.29
N ALA A 21 122.78 -21.38 -11.82
CA ALA A 21 123.29 -20.32 -12.69
C ALA A 21 122.57 -20.27 -14.05
N GLU A 22 122.30 -21.43 -14.67
CA GLU A 22 121.50 -21.56 -15.90
C GLU A 22 120.05 -21.09 -15.72
N ALA A 23 119.50 -21.20 -14.51
CA ALA A 23 118.17 -20.67 -14.20
C ALA A 23 118.13 -19.14 -14.11
N GLY A 24 119.30 -18.47 -14.15
CA GLY A 24 119.43 -17.06 -14.51
C GLY A 24 118.65 -16.08 -13.64
N ASP A 25 118.82 -16.13 -12.32
CA ASP A 25 118.04 -15.30 -11.39
C ASP A 25 118.90 -14.63 -10.31
N ALA A 26 118.81 -13.30 -10.23
CA ALA A 26 119.61 -12.44 -9.36
C ALA A 26 119.03 -12.24 -7.93
N ALA A 27 118.11 -13.11 -7.49
CA ALA A 27 117.43 -12.98 -6.21
C ALA A 27 117.76 -14.14 -5.25
N PRO A 28 117.91 -13.86 -3.94
CA PRO A 28 118.51 -14.77 -2.97
C PRO A 28 117.72 -16.08 -2.84
N ALA A 29 118.45 -17.18 -2.65
CA ALA A 29 117.90 -18.53 -2.69
C ALA A 29 117.03 -18.84 -1.46
N THR A 30 115.72 -18.94 -1.65
CA THR A 30 114.79 -19.55 -0.68
C THR A 30 114.69 -21.06 -0.92
N GLY A 31 114.52 -21.86 0.14
CA GLY A 31 114.51 -23.33 0.02
C GLY A 31 113.43 -23.90 -0.90
N THR A 32 112.25 -23.26 -0.94
CA THR A 32 111.17 -23.61 -1.87
C THR A 32 111.58 -23.43 -3.33
N ARG A 33 112.36 -22.39 -3.64
CA ARG A 33 112.88 -22.11 -4.99
C ARG A 33 113.97 -23.08 -5.40
N PHE A 34 114.91 -23.38 -4.49
CA PHE A 34 115.99 -24.35 -4.73
C PHE A 34 115.42 -25.71 -5.17
N ARG A 35 114.37 -26.19 -4.50
CA ARG A 35 113.69 -27.47 -4.81
C ARG A 35 112.90 -27.47 -6.12
N GLN A 36 112.41 -26.32 -6.58
CA GLN A 36 111.73 -26.20 -7.88
C GLN A 36 112.73 -26.35 -9.04
N ILE A 37 113.89 -25.70 -8.91
CA ILE A 37 114.92 -25.68 -9.94
C ILE A 37 115.70 -27.01 -9.95
N VAL A 38 116.12 -27.46 -8.76
CA VAL A 38 116.99 -28.62 -8.59
C VAL A 38 116.24 -29.75 -7.88
N SER A 39 116.13 -30.90 -8.53
CA SER A 39 115.55 -32.11 -7.94
C SER A 39 116.45 -33.31 -8.21
N VAL A 40 116.37 -34.34 -7.36
CA VAL A 40 117.18 -35.57 -7.48
C VAL A 40 117.04 -36.18 -8.88
N ARG A 41 115.84 -36.13 -9.46
CA ARG A 41 115.56 -36.61 -10.82
C ARG A 41 116.28 -35.78 -11.89
N LYS A 42 116.21 -34.44 -11.81
CA LYS A 42 116.87 -33.54 -12.77
C LYS A 42 118.40 -33.64 -12.66
N LEU A 43 118.92 -33.72 -11.44
CA LEU A 43 120.34 -33.88 -11.16
C LEU A 43 120.88 -35.22 -11.69
N ARG A 44 120.14 -36.32 -11.49
CA ARG A 44 120.51 -37.62 -12.05
C ARG A 44 120.46 -37.64 -13.58
N ALA A 45 119.50 -36.95 -14.19
CA ALA A 45 119.40 -36.83 -15.65
C ALA A 45 120.61 -36.09 -16.26
N ARG A 46 121.17 -35.10 -15.56
CA ARG A 46 122.37 -34.36 -15.98
C ARG A 46 123.67 -35.14 -15.73
N LEU A 47 123.74 -35.90 -14.63
CA LEU A 47 124.93 -36.66 -14.26
C LEU A 47 125.03 -38.05 -14.94
N GLY A 48 123.93 -38.55 -15.50
CA GLY A 48 123.86 -39.85 -16.20
C GLY A 48 123.98 -41.09 -15.30
N ALA A 49 124.43 -40.94 -14.04
CA ALA A 49 124.57 -41.99 -13.04
C ALA A 49 124.49 -41.42 -11.61
N GLY A 50 124.34 -42.30 -10.61
CA GLY A 50 124.29 -41.93 -9.18
C GLY A 50 123.14 -42.59 -8.41
N ASP A 51 123.42 -43.01 -7.18
CA ASP A 51 122.43 -43.57 -6.27
C ASP A 51 121.52 -42.46 -5.72
N PRO A 52 120.18 -42.58 -5.80
CA PRO A 52 119.24 -41.54 -5.37
C PRO A 52 119.41 -41.09 -3.91
N ALA A 53 119.79 -42.00 -3.01
CA ALA A 53 119.92 -41.68 -1.59
C ALA A 53 121.15 -40.83 -1.27
N THR A 54 122.24 -40.98 -2.04
CA THR A 54 123.45 -40.15 -1.93
C THR A 54 123.26 -38.79 -2.59
N LEU A 55 122.57 -38.73 -3.74
CA LEU A 55 122.21 -37.47 -4.41
C LEU A 55 121.26 -36.61 -3.56
N ALA A 56 120.27 -37.21 -2.90
CA ALA A 56 119.34 -36.49 -2.02
C ALA A 56 120.04 -35.88 -0.80
N ARG A 57 120.98 -36.61 -0.18
CA ARG A 57 121.78 -36.11 0.95
C ARG A 57 122.69 -34.95 0.55
N ALA A 58 123.38 -35.08 -0.59
CA ALA A 58 124.21 -34.01 -1.12
C ALA A 58 123.37 -32.76 -1.49
N LEU A 59 122.19 -32.95 -2.09
CA LEU A 59 121.28 -31.85 -2.42
C LEU A 59 120.79 -31.09 -1.19
N ASN A 60 120.40 -31.79 -0.11
CA ASN A 60 119.93 -31.14 1.11
C ASN A 60 121.07 -30.36 1.82
N ALA A 61 122.30 -30.88 1.77
CA ALA A 61 123.47 -30.16 2.29
C ALA A 61 123.74 -28.88 1.49
N ILE A 62 123.65 -28.95 0.15
CA ILE A 62 123.82 -27.80 -0.73
C ILE A 62 122.65 -26.81 -0.59
N GLU A 63 121.41 -27.27 -0.41
CA GLU A 63 120.24 -26.42 -0.14
C GLU A 63 120.46 -25.60 1.13
N ALA A 64 120.88 -26.24 2.23
CA ALA A 64 121.12 -25.57 3.49
C ALA A 64 122.26 -24.54 3.42
N GLU A 65 123.32 -24.83 2.65
CA GLU A 65 124.42 -23.90 2.42
C GLU A 65 124.00 -22.69 1.58
N VAL A 66 123.32 -22.92 0.45
CA VAL A 66 122.92 -21.87 -0.50
C VAL A 66 121.84 -20.97 0.10
N VAL A 67 120.89 -21.52 0.85
CA VAL A 67 119.87 -20.73 1.56
C VAL A 67 120.49 -19.93 2.70
N ARG A 68 121.47 -20.49 3.42
CA ARG A 68 122.18 -19.76 4.49
C ARG A 68 123.05 -18.63 3.92
N ALA A 69 123.72 -18.86 2.79
CA ALA A 69 124.48 -17.84 2.08
C ALA A 69 123.57 -16.73 1.53
N GLY A 70 122.42 -17.10 0.94
CA GLY A 70 121.43 -16.13 0.45
C GLY A 70 120.78 -15.28 1.55
N LEU A 71 120.62 -15.83 2.77
CA LEU A 71 120.15 -15.06 3.93
C LEU A 71 121.23 -14.12 4.48
N ALA A 72 122.51 -14.48 4.36
CA ALA A 72 123.62 -13.60 4.73
C ALA A 72 123.77 -12.41 3.76
N GLU A 73 123.38 -12.56 2.50
CA GLU A 73 123.36 -11.48 1.49
C GLU A 73 122.25 -10.43 1.72
N ILE A 74 121.17 -10.78 2.43
CA ILE A 74 120.09 -9.85 2.80
C ILE A 74 120.42 -9.12 4.11
N ALA A 75 121.45 -9.54 4.84
CA ALA A 75 121.94 -8.79 5.99
C ALA A 75 122.56 -7.48 5.47
N ILE A 76 121.91 -6.35 5.76
CA ILE A 76 122.47 -5.02 5.56
C ILE A 76 123.80 -5.00 6.34
N PRO A 77 124.97 -4.93 5.66
CA PRO A 77 126.24 -4.91 6.36
C PRO A 77 126.36 -3.60 7.12
N ASP A 78 126.85 -3.69 8.35
CA ASP A 78 127.16 -2.57 9.27
C ASP A 78 125.97 -1.85 9.92
N LEU A 79 124.89 -2.56 10.29
CA LEU A 79 123.97 -2.07 11.31
C LEU A 79 124.42 -2.58 12.70
N PRO A 80 124.84 -1.70 13.63
CA PRO A 80 125.16 -2.09 14.99
C PRO A 80 124.00 -2.88 15.64
N PRO A 81 124.30 -3.95 16.40
CA PRO A 81 123.28 -4.86 16.93
C PRO A 81 122.23 -4.11 17.77
N ASP A 82 122.65 -3.10 18.53
CA ASP A 82 121.77 -2.26 19.34
C ASP A 82 120.74 -1.48 18.50
N ILE A 83 121.13 -1.03 17.30
CA ILE A 83 120.24 -0.30 16.37
C ILE A 83 119.28 -1.28 15.68
N ALA A 84 119.75 -2.48 15.33
CA ALA A 84 118.90 -3.53 14.77
C ALA A 84 117.80 -3.96 15.76
N ASP A 85 118.13 -4.08 17.04
CA ASP A 85 117.18 -4.42 18.10
C ASP A 85 116.20 -3.28 18.39
N LEU A 86 116.65 -2.02 18.38
CA LEU A 86 115.78 -0.84 18.46
C LEU A 86 114.81 -0.76 17.27
N MET A 87 115.27 -0.98 16.04
CA MET A 87 114.42 -1.00 14.84
C MET A 87 113.44 -2.16 14.85
N ARG A 88 113.84 -3.33 15.32
CA ARG A 88 112.95 -4.49 15.48
C ARG A 88 111.88 -4.20 16.54
N THR A 89 112.24 -3.55 17.63
CA THR A 89 111.30 -3.13 18.69
C THR A 89 110.34 -2.07 18.16
N LEU A 90 110.82 -1.05 17.45
CA LEU A 90 109.99 -0.01 16.81
C LEU A 90 109.03 -0.58 15.77
N TRP A 91 109.48 -1.55 14.98
CA TRP A 91 108.63 -2.24 14.01
C TRP A 91 107.57 -3.11 14.71
N GLN A 92 107.96 -3.87 15.76
CA GLN A 92 107.03 -4.68 16.55
C GLN A 92 105.96 -3.81 17.23
N THR A 93 106.33 -2.66 17.79
CA THR A 93 105.36 -1.74 18.41
C THR A 93 104.45 -1.08 17.37
N ALA A 94 104.99 -0.67 16.21
CA ALA A 94 104.17 -0.12 15.12
C ALA A 94 103.18 -1.16 14.56
N VAL A 95 103.62 -2.41 14.38
CA VAL A 95 102.74 -3.51 13.95
C VAL A 95 101.70 -3.84 15.02
N ALA A 96 102.04 -3.80 16.31
CA ALA A 96 101.09 -3.98 17.39
C ALA A 96 100.00 -2.88 17.39
N VAL A 97 100.38 -1.61 17.24
CA VAL A 97 99.41 -0.49 17.13
C VAL A 97 98.51 -0.65 15.90
N GLN A 98 99.06 -1.05 14.75
CA GLN A 98 98.27 -1.33 13.54
C GLN A 98 97.30 -2.50 13.75
N LEU A 99 97.73 -3.57 14.42
CA LEU A 99 96.85 -4.70 14.77
C LEU A 99 95.73 -4.27 15.72
N ASP A 100 96.03 -3.46 16.74
CA ASP A 100 95.04 -2.89 17.66
C ASP A 100 94.02 -2.01 16.91
N ASP A 101 94.48 -1.19 15.96
CA ASP A 101 93.62 -0.39 15.10
C ASP A 101 92.71 -1.24 14.21
N VAL A 102 93.22 -2.32 13.62
CA VAL A 102 92.43 -3.26 12.83
C VAL A 102 91.39 -3.96 13.70
N VAL A 103 91.75 -4.39 14.91
CA VAL A 103 90.81 -5.00 15.87
C VAL A 103 89.73 -4.00 16.27
N ARG A 104 90.10 -2.74 16.56
CA ARG A 104 89.15 -1.67 16.88
C ARG A 104 88.21 -1.39 15.70
N LEU A 105 88.74 -1.26 14.48
CA LEU A 105 87.92 -1.05 13.28
C LEU A 105 86.97 -2.22 13.04
N ARG A 106 87.42 -3.46 13.27
CA ARG A 106 86.57 -4.64 13.20
C ARG A 106 85.44 -4.58 14.23
N GLN A 107 85.74 -4.22 15.48
CA GLN A 107 84.71 -4.06 16.52
C GLN A 107 83.70 -2.96 16.16
N VAL A 108 84.15 -1.82 15.63
CA VAL A 108 83.28 -0.74 15.14
C VAL A 108 82.42 -1.22 13.96
N ALA A 109 83.00 -1.98 13.02
CA ALA A 109 82.24 -2.56 11.91
C ALA A 109 81.18 -3.55 12.41
N ASP A 110 81.55 -4.49 13.30
CA ASP A 110 80.65 -5.50 13.87
C ASP A 110 79.49 -4.84 14.62
N THR A 111 79.77 -3.81 15.43
CA THR A 111 78.72 -3.03 16.12
C THR A 111 77.82 -2.26 15.15
N SER A 112 78.37 -1.69 14.06
CA SER A 112 77.57 -1.00 13.05
C SER A 112 76.66 -1.96 12.27
N VAL A 113 77.13 -3.17 11.96
CA VAL A 113 76.35 -4.22 11.31
C VAL A 113 75.23 -4.68 12.23
N ALA A 114 75.53 -4.97 13.50
CA ALA A 114 74.51 -5.34 14.48
C ALA A 114 73.44 -4.26 14.66
N ALA A 115 73.83 -2.98 14.68
CA ALA A 115 72.88 -1.86 14.74
C ALA A 115 72.01 -1.76 13.47
N ALA A 116 72.60 -1.96 12.28
CA ALA A 116 71.86 -1.96 11.02
C ALA A 116 70.90 -3.15 10.91
N GLU A 117 71.29 -4.33 11.38
CA GLU A 117 70.43 -5.52 11.44
C GLU A 117 69.26 -5.30 12.39
N ALA A 118 69.50 -4.73 13.59
CA ALA A 118 68.44 -4.39 14.52
C ALA A 118 67.47 -3.33 13.96
N ALA A 119 67.98 -2.31 13.28
CA ALA A 119 67.14 -1.30 12.63
C ALA A 119 66.32 -1.91 11.47
N ARG A 120 66.91 -2.86 10.74
CA ARG A 120 66.22 -3.58 9.66
C ARG A 120 65.10 -4.46 10.22
N THR A 121 65.34 -5.23 11.28
CA THR A 121 64.31 -6.08 11.88
C THR A 121 63.16 -5.25 12.47
N ASP A 122 63.45 -4.12 13.12
CA ASP A 122 62.42 -3.20 13.60
C ASP A 122 61.57 -2.61 12.45
N ALA A 123 62.22 -2.20 11.35
CA ALA A 123 61.52 -1.73 10.16
C ALA A 123 60.66 -2.82 9.51
N GLU A 124 61.14 -4.06 9.43
CA GLU A 124 60.38 -5.22 8.93
C GLU A 124 59.14 -5.48 9.80
N LEU A 125 59.29 -5.49 11.12
CA LEU A 125 58.16 -5.65 12.06
C LEU A 125 57.13 -4.54 11.90
N ARG A 126 57.58 -3.28 11.75
CA ARG A 126 56.67 -2.14 11.53
C ARG A 126 55.91 -2.25 10.22
N VAL A 127 56.56 -2.74 9.15
CA VAL A 127 55.89 -2.98 7.87
C VAL A 127 54.83 -4.07 7.99
N GLU A 128 55.10 -5.17 8.70
CA GLU A 128 54.09 -6.22 8.92
C GLU A 128 52.90 -5.73 9.75
N LEU A 129 53.16 -4.94 10.79
CA LEU A 129 52.10 -4.31 11.59
C LEU A 129 51.22 -3.39 10.75
N LEU A 130 51.82 -2.51 9.93
CA LEU A 130 51.07 -1.64 9.02
C LEU A 130 50.29 -2.43 7.95
N ARG A 131 50.83 -3.55 7.47
CA ARG A 131 50.10 -4.43 6.54
C ARG A 131 48.87 -5.05 7.19
N GLN A 132 48.99 -5.48 8.45
CA GLN A 132 47.88 -6.00 9.22
C GLN A 132 46.82 -4.91 9.45
N GLU A 133 47.21 -3.72 9.90
CA GLU A 133 46.27 -2.59 10.08
C GLU A 133 45.53 -2.23 8.78
N VAL A 134 46.25 -2.17 7.64
CA VAL A 134 45.63 -1.92 6.33
C VAL A 134 44.66 -3.04 5.95
N HIS A 135 44.98 -4.30 6.27
CA HIS A 135 44.08 -5.41 6.03
C HIS A 135 42.81 -5.30 6.88
N GLU A 136 42.93 -5.02 8.18
CA GLU A 136 41.82 -4.83 9.11
C GLU A 136 40.92 -3.64 8.71
N LEU A 137 41.52 -2.53 8.27
CA LEU A 137 40.75 -1.39 7.76
C LEU A 137 40.00 -1.72 6.47
N ARG A 138 40.59 -2.52 5.57
CA ARG A 138 39.92 -2.97 4.34
C ARG A 138 38.75 -3.89 4.66
N THR A 139 38.90 -4.84 5.58
CA THR A 139 37.79 -5.72 5.97
C THR A 139 36.67 -4.93 6.64
N ALA A 140 37.00 -4.00 7.55
CA ALA A 140 36.03 -3.09 8.17
C ALA A 140 35.29 -2.22 7.13
N LEU A 141 36.00 -1.68 6.14
CA LEU A 141 35.40 -0.90 5.05
C LEU A 141 34.41 -1.75 4.23
N THR A 142 34.81 -2.96 3.84
CA THR A 142 33.92 -3.86 3.09
C THR A 142 32.67 -4.24 3.87
N ALA A 143 32.77 -4.44 5.19
CA ALA A 143 31.62 -4.71 6.04
C ALA A 143 30.66 -3.50 6.10
N ARG A 144 31.20 -2.29 6.23
CA ARG A 144 30.42 -1.04 6.19
C ARG A 144 29.73 -0.83 4.84
N ASP A 145 30.39 -1.16 3.73
CA ASP A 145 29.80 -1.06 2.40
C ASP A 145 28.62 -2.02 2.21
N VAL A 146 28.71 -3.24 2.75
CA VAL A 146 27.60 -4.20 2.76
C VAL A 146 26.44 -3.67 3.60
N GLU A 147 26.70 -3.20 4.83
CA GLU A 147 25.67 -2.62 5.69
C GLU A 147 24.98 -1.40 5.04
N LEU A 148 25.74 -0.54 4.35
CA LEU A 148 25.18 0.59 3.61
C LEU A 148 24.34 0.16 2.41
N ALA A 149 24.74 -0.90 1.69
CA ALA A 149 23.95 -1.47 0.60
C ALA A 149 22.62 -2.03 1.13
N ASP A 150 22.65 -2.76 2.24
CA ASP A 150 21.45 -3.31 2.89
C ASP A 150 20.50 -2.20 3.37
N LEU A 151 21.02 -1.16 4.02
CA LEU A 151 20.22 -0.01 4.46
C LEU A 151 19.58 0.73 3.28
N ARG A 152 20.31 0.89 2.16
CA ARG A 152 19.75 1.49 0.93
C ARG A 152 18.64 0.64 0.34
N ALA A 153 18.81 -0.68 0.32
CA ALA A 153 17.77 -1.61 -0.13
C ALA A 153 16.51 -1.53 0.74
N GLN A 154 16.68 -1.55 2.07
CA GLN A 154 15.57 -1.40 3.03
C GLN A 154 14.85 -0.04 2.87
N HIS A 155 15.61 1.04 2.69
CA HIS A 155 15.05 2.35 2.43
C HIS A 155 14.25 2.39 1.12
N GLY A 156 14.72 1.72 0.07
CA GLY A 156 13.98 1.55 -1.19
C GLY A 156 12.62 0.88 -0.96
N VAL A 157 12.61 -0.26 -0.26
CA VAL A 157 11.38 -1.00 0.07
C VAL A 157 10.40 -0.15 0.89
N LEU A 158 10.91 0.58 1.90
CA LEU A 158 10.07 1.47 2.71
C LEU A 158 9.47 2.60 1.88
N ARG A 159 10.26 3.19 0.97
CA ARG A 159 9.79 4.25 0.06
C ARG A 159 8.65 3.75 -0.84
N ASP A 160 8.80 2.56 -1.42
CA ASP A 160 7.76 1.95 -2.26
C ASP A 160 6.49 1.64 -1.47
N ARG A 161 6.65 1.18 -0.23
CA ARG A 161 5.52 0.95 0.69
C ARG A 161 4.80 2.26 1.03
N CYS A 162 5.53 3.34 1.31
CA CYS A 162 4.93 4.66 1.56
C CYS A 162 4.16 5.14 0.31
N ALA A 163 4.77 5.07 -0.87
CA ALA A 163 4.10 5.46 -2.12
C ALA A 163 2.82 4.65 -2.37
N THR A 164 2.83 3.36 -2.05
CA THR A 164 1.64 2.49 -2.15
C THR A 164 0.55 2.91 -1.16
N LEU A 165 0.91 3.19 0.10
CA LEU A 165 -0.03 3.64 1.11
C LEU A 165 -0.63 5.02 0.78
N ASP A 166 0.17 5.94 0.26
CA ASP A 166 -0.29 7.25 -0.19
C ASP A 166 -1.28 7.14 -1.35
N ALA A 167 -0.99 6.26 -2.33
CA ALA A 167 -1.92 5.99 -3.42
C ALA A 167 -3.26 5.42 -2.91
N GLN A 168 -3.21 4.47 -1.97
CA GLN A 168 -4.42 3.90 -1.35
C GLN A 168 -5.18 4.93 -0.51
N ALA A 169 -4.49 5.87 0.16
CA ALA A 169 -5.13 6.93 0.92
C ALA A 169 -5.87 7.90 -0.02
N ASN A 170 -5.23 8.28 -1.13
CA ASN A 170 -5.84 9.14 -2.15
C ASN A 170 -7.06 8.48 -2.80
N GLU A 171 -6.98 7.18 -3.11
CA GLU A 171 -8.11 6.43 -3.67
C GLU A 171 -9.29 6.37 -2.69
N ARG A 172 -9.03 6.10 -1.40
CA ARG A 172 -10.08 6.12 -0.37
C ARG A 172 -10.68 7.51 -0.17
N GLN A 173 -9.86 8.56 -0.22
CA GLN A 173 -10.35 9.93 -0.13
C GLN A 173 -11.26 10.27 -1.30
N ALA A 174 -10.85 9.94 -2.53
CA ALA A 174 -11.68 10.14 -3.72
C ALA A 174 -13.01 9.36 -3.65
N ALA A 175 -13.00 8.14 -3.12
CA ALA A 175 -14.21 7.36 -2.91
C ALA A 175 -15.16 7.99 -1.87
N LEU A 176 -14.61 8.53 -0.77
CA LEU A 176 -15.39 9.27 0.24
C LEU A 176 -15.99 10.55 -0.37
N ASP A 177 -15.21 11.31 -1.12
CA ASP A 177 -15.69 12.53 -1.79
C ASP A 177 -16.81 12.20 -2.79
N ALA A 178 -16.69 11.11 -3.55
CA ALA A 178 -17.75 10.65 -4.45
C ALA A 178 -19.03 10.26 -3.68
N LEU A 179 -18.92 9.46 -2.61
CA LEU A 179 -20.07 9.04 -1.81
C LEU A 179 -20.78 10.23 -1.15
N THR A 180 -20.02 11.20 -0.64
CA THR A 180 -20.60 12.43 -0.04
C THR A 180 -21.33 13.28 -1.09
N ALA A 181 -20.79 13.39 -2.30
CA ALA A 181 -21.46 14.07 -3.41
C ALA A 181 -22.77 13.36 -3.80
N GLU A 182 -22.74 12.03 -3.95
CA GLU A 182 -23.94 11.25 -4.25
C GLU A 182 -25.00 11.36 -3.14
N GLN A 183 -24.59 11.38 -1.87
CA GLN A 183 -25.50 11.57 -0.75
C GLN A 183 -26.15 12.96 -0.82
N ALA A 184 -25.37 14.01 -1.06
CA ALA A 184 -25.90 15.36 -1.22
C ALA A 184 -26.87 15.48 -2.41
N ASP A 185 -26.62 14.77 -3.51
CA ASP A 185 -27.53 14.70 -4.66
C ASP A 185 -28.83 13.97 -4.31
N ARG A 186 -28.74 12.84 -3.60
CA ARG A 186 -29.92 12.08 -3.12
C ARG A 186 -30.77 12.92 -2.17
N ASP A 187 -30.14 13.62 -1.24
CA ASP A 187 -30.85 14.49 -0.29
C ASP A 187 -31.57 15.63 -1.03
N ARG A 188 -30.89 16.29 -1.99
CA ARG A 188 -31.52 17.32 -2.84
C ARG A 188 -32.68 16.77 -3.67
N ALA A 189 -32.55 15.56 -4.23
CA ALA A 189 -33.64 14.93 -4.97
C ALA A 189 -34.83 14.60 -4.05
N HIS A 190 -34.56 14.11 -2.84
CA HIS A 190 -35.59 13.79 -1.86
C HIS A 190 -36.33 15.04 -1.37
N THR A 191 -35.61 16.12 -1.03
CA THR A 191 -36.26 17.38 -0.62
C THR A 191 -37.14 17.94 -1.74
N SER A 192 -36.63 17.96 -2.98
CA SER A 192 -37.43 18.41 -4.14
C SER A 192 -38.67 17.54 -4.37
N ALA A 193 -38.56 16.22 -4.21
CA ALA A 193 -39.70 15.31 -4.34
C ALA A 193 -40.77 15.54 -3.24
N LEU A 194 -40.33 15.82 -2.01
CA LEU A 194 -41.22 16.18 -0.91
C LEU A 194 -41.94 17.51 -1.16
N GLU A 195 -41.23 18.55 -1.59
CA GLU A 195 -41.82 19.85 -1.95
C GLU A 195 -42.85 19.69 -3.07
N ALA A 196 -42.53 18.93 -4.12
CA ALA A 196 -43.47 18.63 -5.20
C ALA A 196 -44.70 17.83 -4.73
N ALA A 197 -44.54 16.91 -3.79
CA ALA A 197 -45.66 16.21 -3.18
C ALA A 197 -46.54 17.15 -2.34
N GLN A 198 -45.94 17.99 -1.49
CA GLN A 198 -46.63 18.99 -0.68
C GLN A 198 -47.46 19.94 -1.57
N HIS A 199 -46.87 20.49 -2.62
CA HIS A 199 -47.59 21.35 -3.57
C HIS A 199 -48.78 20.64 -4.23
N ARG A 200 -48.63 19.36 -4.59
CA ARG A 200 -49.76 18.56 -5.14
C ARG A 200 -50.87 18.35 -4.11
N TYR A 201 -50.54 18.02 -2.87
CA TYR A 201 -51.52 17.87 -1.80
C TYR A 201 -52.24 19.19 -1.49
N GLU A 202 -51.52 20.31 -1.46
CA GLU A 202 -52.10 21.64 -1.29
C GLU A 202 -53.02 22.04 -2.45
N ALA A 203 -52.65 21.71 -3.69
CA ALA A 203 -53.49 21.96 -4.86
C ALA A 203 -54.78 21.13 -4.82
N LEU A 204 -54.68 19.82 -4.53
CA LEU A 204 -55.82 18.93 -4.40
C LEU A 204 -56.74 19.33 -3.23
N SER A 205 -56.19 19.76 -2.09
CA SER A 205 -57.00 20.22 -0.96
C SER A 205 -57.77 21.50 -1.30
N LYS A 206 -57.14 22.45 -2.00
CA LYS A 206 -57.81 23.65 -2.53
C LYS A 206 -58.92 23.29 -3.52
N GLN A 207 -58.66 22.37 -4.45
CA GLN A 207 -59.67 21.89 -5.41
C GLN A 207 -60.85 21.24 -4.69
N LEU A 208 -60.62 20.37 -3.72
CA LEU A 208 -61.68 19.72 -2.95
C LEU A 208 -62.51 20.73 -2.13
N LEU A 209 -61.87 21.76 -1.55
CA LEU A 209 -62.59 22.85 -0.88
C LEU A 209 -63.46 23.65 -1.86
N GLN A 210 -62.97 23.92 -3.07
CA GLN A 210 -63.73 24.59 -4.11
C GLN A 210 -64.91 23.72 -4.58
N GLU A 211 -64.70 22.45 -4.89
CA GLU A 211 -65.74 21.52 -5.32
C GLU A 211 -66.82 21.35 -4.25
N THR A 212 -66.44 21.20 -2.98
CA THR A 212 -67.41 21.10 -1.88
C THR A 212 -68.19 22.40 -1.67
N ALA A 213 -67.58 23.57 -1.88
CA ALA A 213 -68.30 24.84 -1.90
C ALA A 213 -69.30 24.92 -3.07
N HIS A 214 -68.90 24.53 -4.28
CA HIS A 214 -69.76 24.49 -5.46
C HIS A 214 -70.94 23.52 -5.26
N GLN A 215 -70.70 22.33 -4.70
CA GLN A 215 -71.74 21.36 -4.37
C GLN A 215 -72.75 21.92 -3.35
N ARG A 216 -72.28 22.62 -2.30
CA ARG A 216 -73.18 23.26 -1.32
C ARG A 216 -74.05 24.35 -1.97
N GLU A 217 -73.48 25.15 -2.85
CA GLU A 217 -74.23 26.18 -3.59
C GLU A 217 -75.25 25.56 -4.55
N ALA A 218 -74.88 24.49 -5.26
CA ALA A 218 -75.79 23.75 -6.13
C ALA A 218 -76.97 23.17 -5.34
N LEU A 219 -76.70 22.48 -4.24
CA LEU A 219 -77.74 21.93 -3.35
C LEU A 219 -78.65 23.04 -2.77
N LYS A 220 -78.08 24.19 -2.39
CA LYS A 220 -78.87 25.34 -1.91
C LYS A 220 -79.80 25.88 -2.99
N LYS A 221 -79.33 25.97 -4.25
CA LYS A 221 -80.13 26.40 -5.40
C LYS A 221 -81.25 25.39 -5.68
N GLU A 222 -80.94 24.09 -5.74
CA GLU A 222 -81.93 23.02 -5.93
C GLU A 222 -82.99 23.02 -4.83
N HIS A 223 -82.57 23.13 -3.56
CA HIS A 223 -83.51 23.24 -2.43
C HIS A 223 -84.40 24.49 -2.56
N SER A 224 -83.86 25.64 -2.95
CA SER A 224 -84.69 26.84 -3.16
C SER A 224 -85.69 26.68 -4.32
N GLN A 225 -85.29 25.99 -5.39
CA GLN A 225 -86.16 25.69 -6.52
C GLN A 225 -87.28 24.73 -6.09
N ALA A 226 -86.95 23.62 -5.44
CA ALA A 226 -87.92 22.66 -4.92
C ALA A 226 -88.88 23.31 -3.91
N ALA A 227 -88.37 24.13 -2.99
CA ALA A 227 -89.22 24.87 -2.05
C ALA A 227 -90.17 25.86 -2.76
N SER A 228 -89.73 26.50 -3.83
CA SER A 228 -90.59 27.38 -4.63
C SER A 228 -91.67 26.61 -5.39
N GLN A 229 -91.35 25.44 -5.96
CA GLN A 229 -92.29 24.55 -6.63
C GLN A 229 -93.31 23.98 -5.64
N LEU A 230 -92.87 23.59 -4.44
CA LEU A 230 -93.72 23.11 -3.37
C LEU A 230 -94.71 24.21 -2.94
N LYS A 231 -94.24 25.43 -2.69
CA LYS A 231 -95.12 26.58 -2.38
C LYS A 231 -96.12 26.87 -3.50
N PHE A 232 -95.71 26.73 -4.76
CA PHE A 232 -96.61 26.91 -5.89
C PHE A 232 -97.68 25.80 -5.94
N ALA A 233 -97.29 24.53 -5.73
CA ALA A 233 -98.20 23.40 -5.65
C ALA A 233 -99.18 23.53 -4.48
N GLU A 234 -98.72 23.92 -3.29
CA GLU A 234 -99.55 24.20 -2.12
C GLU A 234 -100.60 25.28 -2.43
N ARG A 235 -100.19 26.40 -3.05
CA ARG A 235 -101.13 27.46 -3.48
C ARG A 235 -102.16 26.96 -4.47
N ARG A 236 -101.75 26.11 -5.43
CA ARG A 236 -102.65 25.50 -6.40
C ARG A 236 -103.65 24.54 -5.74
N ILE A 237 -103.19 23.73 -4.79
CA ILE A 237 -104.07 22.84 -4.00
C ILE A 237 -105.07 23.68 -3.21
N ALA A 238 -104.63 24.70 -2.48
CA ALA A 238 -105.52 25.58 -1.72
C ALA A 238 -106.56 26.29 -2.61
N ALA A 239 -106.17 26.69 -3.83
CA ALA A 239 -107.11 27.26 -4.80
C ALA A 239 -108.16 26.23 -5.26
N LEU A 240 -107.73 25.00 -5.58
CA LEU A 240 -108.63 23.91 -5.97
C LEU A 240 -109.55 23.46 -4.83
N GLU A 241 -109.05 23.44 -3.58
CA GLU A 241 -109.86 23.18 -2.38
C GLU A 241 -110.89 24.29 -2.17
N GLY A 242 -110.50 25.56 -2.32
CA GLY A 242 -111.44 26.68 -2.27
C GLY A 242 -112.51 26.64 -3.37
N GLU A 243 -112.15 26.23 -4.59
CA GLU A 243 -113.12 25.98 -5.67
C GLU A 243 -114.05 24.81 -5.35
N ARG A 244 -113.52 23.70 -4.82
CA ARG A 244 -114.32 22.55 -4.37
C ARG A 244 -115.32 22.97 -3.30
N ASP A 245 -114.88 23.69 -2.27
CA ASP A 245 -115.75 24.12 -1.17
C ASP A 245 -116.84 25.09 -1.66
N ARG A 246 -116.54 25.96 -2.64
CA ARG A 246 -117.56 26.79 -3.33
C ARG A 246 -118.57 25.91 -4.06
N LEU A 247 -118.12 24.96 -4.89
CA LEU A 247 -119.01 24.03 -5.61
C LEU A 247 -119.86 23.18 -4.65
N ASP A 248 -119.29 22.73 -3.54
CA ASP A 248 -120.04 21.99 -2.50
C ASP A 248 -121.12 22.89 -1.86
N SER A 249 -120.81 24.16 -1.61
CA SER A 249 -121.79 25.13 -1.10
C SER A 249 -122.90 25.45 -2.11
N GLU A 250 -122.56 25.57 -3.40
CA GLU A 250 -123.53 25.76 -4.49
C GLU A 250 -124.42 24.53 -4.62
N LEU A 251 -123.85 23.33 -4.56
CA LEU A 251 -124.59 22.08 -4.62
C LEU A 251 -125.49 21.88 -3.39
N ALA A 252 -125.06 22.32 -2.20
CA ALA A 252 -125.90 22.36 -1.01
C ALA A 252 -127.08 23.33 -1.18
N ARG A 253 -126.84 24.55 -1.68
CA ARG A 253 -127.91 25.53 -1.99
C ARG A 253 -128.88 25.01 -3.05
N GLU A 254 -128.38 24.36 -4.10
CA GLU A 254 -129.22 23.70 -5.11
C GLU A 254 -130.06 22.57 -4.51
N ARG A 255 -129.50 21.77 -3.59
CA ARG A 255 -130.26 20.75 -2.86
C ARG A 255 -131.33 21.37 -1.97
N GLU A 256 -131.02 22.45 -1.24
CA GLU A 256 -131.97 23.20 -0.43
C GLU A 256 -133.07 23.80 -1.31
N ALA A 257 -132.72 24.46 -2.43
CA ALA A 257 -133.66 25.00 -3.41
C ALA A 257 -134.56 23.91 -4.01
N ARG A 258 -133.99 22.73 -4.35
CA ARG A 258 -134.78 21.57 -4.79
C ARG A 258 -135.68 21.03 -3.68
N GLN A 259 -135.21 20.95 -2.44
CA GLN A 259 -136.03 20.54 -1.30
C GLN A 259 -137.16 21.53 -1.04
N HIS A 260 -136.90 22.84 -1.15
CA HIS A 260 -137.90 23.89 -1.09
C HIS A 260 -138.91 23.76 -2.23
N ALA A 261 -138.47 23.63 -3.49
CA ALA A 261 -139.36 23.44 -4.63
C ALA A 261 -140.18 22.14 -4.56
N VAL A 262 -139.59 21.04 -4.05
CA VAL A 262 -140.32 19.79 -3.77
C VAL A 262 -141.32 20.00 -2.63
N GLY A 263 -140.94 20.73 -1.58
CA GLY A 263 -141.83 21.11 -0.48
C GLY A 263 -143.00 21.98 -0.95
N GLU A 264 -142.74 22.97 -1.80
CA GLU A 264 -143.73 23.82 -2.46
C GLU A 264 -144.61 23.01 -3.41
N ALA A 265 -144.05 22.11 -4.22
CA ALA A 265 -144.83 21.23 -5.09
C ALA A 265 -145.72 20.28 -4.27
N LEU A 266 -145.24 19.76 -3.14
CA LEU A 266 -146.04 18.97 -2.21
C LEU A 266 -147.10 19.82 -1.51
N ALA A 267 -146.80 21.06 -1.14
CA ALA A 267 -147.76 22.01 -0.58
C ALA A 267 -148.83 22.38 -1.61
N LEU A 268 -148.46 22.67 -2.85
CA LEU A 268 -149.37 22.90 -3.98
C LEU A 268 -150.18 21.64 -4.29
N LYS A 269 -149.59 20.45 -4.21
CA LYS A 269 -150.33 19.18 -4.34
C LYS A 269 -151.33 18.99 -3.18
N ALA A 270 -150.96 19.37 -1.96
CA ALA A 270 -151.85 19.34 -0.81
C ALA A 270 -152.98 20.38 -0.93
N VAL A 271 -152.68 21.61 -1.38
CA VAL A 271 -153.67 22.66 -1.68
C VAL A 271 -154.58 22.23 -2.83
N ASN A 272 -154.04 21.64 -3.89
CA ASN A 272 -154.83 21.12 -5.01
C ASN A 272 -155.71 19.93 -4.56
N ALA A 273 -155.21 19.04 -3.70
CA ALA A 273 -156.02 18.01 -3.05
C ALA A 273 -157.11 18.62 -2.15
N GLN A 274 -156.81 19.72 -1.44
CA GLN A 274 -157.77 20.46 -0.61
C GLN A 274 -158.81 21.20 -1.47
N GLN A 275 -158.42 21.78 -2.60
CA GLN A 275 -159.31 22.38 -3.59
C GLN A 275 -160.18 21.32 -4.27
N HIS A 276 -159.64 20.13 -4.56
CA HIS A 276 -160.44 19.00 -5.03
C HIS A 276 -161.40 18.50 -3.96
N ALA A 277 -161.02 18.50 -2.68
CA ALA A 277 -161.93 18.20 -1.58
C ALA A 277 -163.04 19.26 -1.46
N GLN A 278 -162.69 20.55 -1.57
CA GLN A 278 -163.66 21.66 -1.56
C GLN A 278 -164.57 21.67 -2.79
N LEU A 279 -164.08 21.30 -3.97
CA LEU A 279 -164.89 21.10 -5.18
C LEU A 279 -165.78 19.86 -5.06
N ALA A 280 -165.29 18.80 -4.42
CA ALA A 280 -166.09 17.61 -4.12
C ALA A 280 -167.22 17.94 -3.11
N ASP A 281 -166.99 18.87 -2.17
CA ASP A 281 -168.01 19.35 -1.25
C ASP A 281 -168.98 20.34 -1.94
N PHE A 282 -168.52 21.25 -2.81
CA PHE A 282 -169.39 22.14 -3.60
C PHE A 282 -170.25 21.40 -4.64
N LEU A 283 -169.73 20.33 -5.25
CA LEU A 283 -170.52 19.46 -6.13
C LEU A 283 -171.50 18.58 -5.35
N ARG A 284 -171.33 18.42 -4.03
CA ARG A 284 -172.25 17.72 -3.13
C ARG A 284 -173.45 18.61 -2.73
N ASP A 285 -173.31 19.93 -2.77
CA ASP A 285 -174.37 20.88 -2.41
C ASP A 285 -175.32 21.25 -3.57
N LEU A 286 -175.07 20.82 -4.81
CA LEU A 286 -175.87 21.16 -6.00
C LEU A 286 -176.72 20.01 -6.59
N ALA A 287 -176.75 18.81 -5.99
CA ALA A 287 -177.59 17.72 -6.49
C ALA A 287 -178.12 16.80 -5.38
N GLN A 288 -179.43 16.51 -5.46
CA GLN A 288 -180.21 15.68 -4.53
C GLN A 288 -179.79 14.19 -4.50
N LYS A 289 -180.03 13.62 -3.31
CA LYS A 289 -179.79 12.26 -2.78
C LYS A 289 -180.25 11.09 -3.70
N PRO A 290 -179.63 9.89 -3.56
CA PRO A 290 -180.17 8.93 -2.60
C PRO A 290 -179.12 8.09 -1.82
N THR A 291 -179.52 7.68 -0.61
CA THR A 291 -179.06 6.50 0.17
C THR A 291 -179.66 5.20 -0.42
N PRO A 292 -179.22 3.93 -0.14
CA PRO A 292 -178.68 3.42 1.15
C PRO A 292 -177.63 2.26 1.11
N ALA A 293 -177.30 1.77 2.33
CA ALA A 293 -176.81 0.43 2.77
C ALA A 293 -175.32 0.08 2.52
N ALA A 294 -174.43 0.10 3.53
CA ALA A 294 -174.29 -0.78 4.70
C ALA A 294 -173.58 -2.13 4.40
N HIS A 295 -172.26 -2.18 4.55
CA HIS A 295 -171.50 -3.29 5.17
C HIS A 295 -170.22 -2.76 5.85
N THR A 296 -170.14 -3.03 7.14
CA THR A 296 -168.97 -3.20 8.05
C THR A 296 -167.68 -3.65 7.34
N GLY A 297 -166.44 -3.28 7.66
CA GLY A 297 -165.81 -2.79 8.89
C GLY A 297 -164.50 -3.58 9.13
N LEU A 298 -163.38 -2.85 9.32
CA LEU A 298 -162.10 -3.21 10.00
C LEU A 298 -161.06 -4.07 9.22
N ALA A 299 -159.91 -3.50 8.81
CA ALA A 299 -158.62 -3.31 9.53
C ALA A 299 -157.73 -4.60 9.50
N THR A 300 -156.43 -4.66 9.23
CA THR A 300 -155.31 -3.69 9.17
C THR A 300 -154.03 -4.40 8.68
N ALA A 301 -153.09 -3.61 8.14
CA ALA A 301 -151.62 -3.66 8.31
C ALA A 301 -150.68 -4.49 7.37
N LYS A 302 -149.71 -3.70 6.85
CA LYS A 302 -148.25 -3.90 6.76
C LYS A 302 -147.62 -4.47 5.47
N ARG A 303 -147.14 -3.51 4.65
CA ARG A 303 -145.74 -3.30 4.18
C ARG A 303 -145.16 -4.29 3.14
N PRO A 304 -144.98 -3.87 1.86
CA PRO A 304 -144.09 -4.54 0.90
C PRO A 304 -142.63 -4.06 1.11
N THR A 305 -141.56 -4.86 1.03
CA THR A 305 -141.04 -5.79 0.01
C THR A 305 -140.52 -5.11 -1.27
N GLY A 306 -139.30 -5.48 -1.67
CA GLY A 306 -138.69 -5.24 -2.99
C GLY A 306 -137.47 -4.31 -2.95
N SER A 307 -136.24 -4.83 -2.77
CA SER A 307 -135.30 -5.24 -3.85
C SER A 307 -134.79 -4.05 -4.68
N ALA A 308 -133.52 -3.62 -4.59
CA ALA A 308 -132.35 -4.20 -5.30
C ALA A 308 -132.61 -4.43 -6.81
N PRO A 309 -131.64 -4.23 -7.75
CA PRO A 309 -130.21 -4.50 -7.51
C PRO A 309 -129.15 -3.70 -8.32
N ALA A 310 -127.89 -3.92 -7.91
CA ALA A 310 -126.72 -4.27 -8.74
C ALA A 310 -125.92 -3.26 -9.61
N LYS A 311 -124.59 -3.32 -9.33
CA LYS A 311 -123.42 -3.36 -10.25
C LYS A 311 -123.06 -2.02 -10.94
N ARG A 312 -121.79 -1.61 -11.14
CA ARG A 312 -120.59 -2.38 -11.53
C ARG A 312 -119.33 -1.46 -11.50
N LYS A 313 -118.20 -2.02 -11.03
CA LYS A 313 -116.77 -1.91 -11.46
C LYS A 313 -116.16 -0.57 -11.92
N GLY A 314 -114.91 -0.33 -11.47
CA GLY A 314 -113.82 0.00 -12.39
C GLY A 314 -112.56 0.69 -11.83
N LYS A 315 -111.51 -0.12 -11.62
CA LYS A 315 -110.07 0.19 -11.48
C LYS A 315 -109.57 0.94 -10.24
#